data_AF-A0A5M4A811-F1
#
_entry.id   AF-A0A5M4A811-F1
#
_cell.length_a   1.000
_cell.length_b   1.000
_cell.length_c   1.000
_cell.angle_alpha   90.00
_cell.angle_beta   90.00
_cell.angle_gamma   90.00
#
_symmetry.space_group_name_H-M   'P 1'
#
loop_
_entity.id
_entity.type
_entity.pdbx_description
1 polymer ?
#
loop_
_entity_poly.entity_id
_entity_poly.type
_entity_poly.pdbx_seq_one_letter_code
_entity_poly.pdbx_strand_id
1 'polypeptide(L)'
;MKKGKEAMLSDHMEGFQEKPINYNAYEVSFRRWLVGQIDAEKMSFQQARDRFDLGSQYRRIIRNWQERYSDDIHLSLQAMSGKERTDVKALEKRIKELEKQLELAKMKNVGLNTIIDIAEQDYKLEIRKKSGPKQ
;
A
#
# COMPACT_ATOMS: atom_id res chain seq x y z
N MET A 1 21.10 -0.04 66.25
CA MET A 1 21.13 -1.02 65.15
C MET A 1 20.59 -0.39 63.87
N LYS A 2 21.44 0.06 62.94
CA LYS A 2 21.16 0.15 61.49
C LYS A 2 22.51 0.22 60.75
N LYS A 3 22.86 -0.84 60.01
CA LYS A 3 23.89 -0.82 58.97
C LYS A 3 23.27 -1.52 57.75
N GLY A 4 22.74 -0.76 56.81
CA GLY A 4 22.57 -1.24 55.44
C GLY A 4 23.89 -0.97 54.73
N LYS A 5 24.71 -2.01 54.56
CA LYS A 5 25.93 -1.91 53.74
C LYS A 5 25.56 -2.20 52.29
N GLU A 6 26.04 -1.31 51.44
CA GLU A 6 25.96 -1.28 49.99
C GLU A 6 26.38 -2.63 49.37
N ALA A 7 25.56 -3.15 48.46
CA ALA A 7 25.98 -4.20 47.56
C ALA A 7 26.65 -3.57 46.34
N MET A 8 27.97 -3.39 46.39
CA MET A 8 28.78 -3.18 45.19
C MET A 8 28.85 -4.54 44.48
N LEU A 9 28.02 -4.75 43.46
CA LEU A 9 28.20 -5.84 42.50
C LEU A 9 29.39 -5.49 41.61
N SER A 10 30.39 -6.36 41.68
CA SER A 10 31.73 -6.23 41.10
C SER A 10 31.76 -5.68 39.68
N ASP A 11 32.53 -4.61 39.55
CA ASP A 11 32.94 -3.91 38.34
C ASP A 11 33.95 -4.76 37.55
N HIS A 12 33.54 -5.89 36.96
CA HIS A 12 34.38 -6.66 36.02
C HIS A 12 33.50 -7.42 35.00
N MET A 13 33.08 -6.73 33.94
CA MET A 13 32.67 -7.37 32.67
C MET A 13 33.71 -7.10 31.58
N GLU A 14 34.99 -7.43 31.86
CA GLU A 14 36.03 -7.55 30.82
C GLU A 14 35.83 -8.88 30.08
N GLY A 15 35.00 -8.87 29.04
CA GLY A 15 34.79 -10.08 28.24
C GLY A 15 33.87 -9.91 27.03
N PHE A 16 32.97 -8.93 27.07
CA PHE A 16 32.18 -8.56 25.90
C PHE A 16 32.96 -7.56 25.05
N GLN A 17 33.92 -8.06 24.28
CA GLN A 17 34.45 -7.30 23.16
C GLN A 17 33.34 -7.21 22.10
N GLU A 18 32.46 -6.20 22.21
CA GLU A 18 31.57 -5.84 21.12
C GLU A 18 32.46 -5.38 19.96
N LYS A 19 32.77 -6.30 19.03
CA LYS A 19 33.47 -5.93 17.80
C LYS A 19 32.66 -4.82 17.15
N PRO A 20 33.25 -3.64 16.87
CA PRO A 20 32.53 -2.57 16.23
C PRO A 20 32.18 -3.01 14.80
N ILE A 21 30.97 -3.51 14.60
CA ILE A 21 30.47 -3.84 13.27
C ILE A 21 30.38 -2.53 12.51
N ASN A 22 31.14 -2.41 11.43
CA ASN A 22 31.09 -1.22 10.59
C ASN A 22 29.85 -1.30 9.70
N TYR A 23 28.75 -0.72 10.18
CA TYR A 23 27.48 -0.70 9.45
C TYR A 23 27.54 0.11 8.14
N ASN A 24 28.61 0.89 7.93
CA ASN A 24 28.86 1.55 6.65
C ASN A 24 29.47 0.61 5.58
N ALA A 25 29.90 -0.59 5.95
CA ALA A 25 30.39 -1.60 5.00
C ALA A 25 29.24 -2.33 4.27
N TYR A 26 28.02 -2.32 4.81
CA TYR A 26 26.87 -2.94 4.14
C TYR A 26 26.54 -2.21 2.84
N GLU A 27 26.30 -2.96 1.77
CA GLU A 27 25.89 -2.39 0.50
C GLU A 27 24.60 -1.55 0.65
N VAL A 28 24.51 -0.43 -0.05
CA VAL A 28 23.33 0.46 -0.01
C VAL A 28 22.07 -0.31 -0.43
N SER A 29 22.18 -1.19 -1.42
CA SER A 29 21.12 -2.09 -1.89
C SER A 29 20.59 -2.98 -0.78
N PHE A 30 21.50 -3.56 0.01
CA PHE A 30 21.15 -4.41 1.15
C PHE A 30 20.41 -3.63 2.24
N ARG A 31 20.88 -2.42 2.58
CA ARG A 31 20.23 -1.58 3.59
C ARG A 31 18.81 -1.19 3.17
N ARG A 32 18.64 -0.81 1.90
CA ARG A 32 17.32 -0.48 1.31
C ARG A 32 16.39 -1.69 1.30
N TRP A 33 16.90 -2.85 0.90
CA TRP A 33 16.13 -4.09 0.91
C TRP A 33 15.68 -4.48 2.32
N LEU A 34 16.59 -4.39 3.31
CA LEU A 34 16.28 -4.74 4.70
C LEU A 34 15.21 -3.83 5.29
N VAL A 35 15.33 -2.51 5.06
CA VAL A 35 14.30 -1.53 5.45
C VAL A 35 12.95 -1.88 4.80
N GLY A 36 12.94 -2.17 3.49
CA GLY A 36 11.71 -2.58 2.80
C GLY A 36 11.08 -3.89 3.30
N GLN A 37 11.86 -4.86 3.79
CA GLN A 37 11.31 -6.07 4.41
C GLN A 37 10.65 -5.80 5.77
N ILE A 38 11.22 -4.86 6.54
CA ILE A 38 10.72 -4.48 7.86
C ILE A 38 9.44 -3.65 7.71
N ASP A 39 9.45 -2.67 6.79
CA ASP A 39 8.28 -1.83 6.52
C ASP A 39 7.11 -2.64 5.91
N ALA A 40 7.41 -3.73 5.20
CA ALA A 40 6.39 -4.66 4.68
C ALA A 40 5.85 -5.65 5.73
N GLU A 41 6.22 -5.51 7.01
CA GLU A 41 5.89 -6.41 8.13
C GLU A 41 6.26 -7.91 7.89
N LYS A 42 7.13 -8.18 6.91
CA LYS A 42 7.58 -9.55 6.58
C LYS A 42 8.67 -10.03 7.54
N MET A 43 9.34 -9.11 8.23
CA MET A 43 10.46 -9.40 9.12
C MET A 43 10.45 -8.44 10.32
N SER A 44 10.49 -8.99 11.54
CA SER A 44 10.64 -8.18 12.73
C SER A 44 12.10 -7.73 12.92
N PHE A 45 12.31 -6.64 13.68
CA PHE A 45 13.66 -6.18 14.00
C PHE A 45 14.52 -7.27 14.67
N GLN A 46 13.90 -8.15 15.47
CA GLN A 46 14.59 -9.28 16.11
C GLN A 46 14.97 -10.35 15.08
N GLN A 47 14.06 -10.70 14.17
CA GLN A 47 14.35 -11.64 13.09
C GLN A 47 15.44 -11.13 12.15
N ALA A 48 15.46 -9.82 11.88
CA ALA A 48 16.53 -9.19 11.10
C ALA A 48 17.88 -9.27 11.82
N ARG A 49 17.89 -9.08 13.14
CA ARG A 49 19.09 -9.26 13.97
C ARG A 49 19.60 -10.69 13.89
N ASP A 50 18.75 -11.66 14.14
CA ASP A 50 19.14 -13.07 14.21
C ASP A 50 19.61 -13.60 12.85
N ARG A 51 19.01 -13.12 11.76
CA ARG A 51 19.33 -13.56 10.39
C ARG A 51 20.61 -12.94 9.83
N PHE A 52 20.91 -11.69 10.20
CA PHE A 52 22.04 -10.92 9.65
C PHE A 52 23.13 -10.61 10.68
N ASP A 53 23.04 -11.22 11.86
CA ASP A 53 23.94 -11.04 13.01
C ASP A 53 24.25 -9.56 13.29
N LEU A 54 23.18 -8.76 13.39
CA LEU A 54 23.31 -7.34 13.67
C LEU A 54 23.72 -7.13 15.13
N GLY A 55 24.64 -6.20 15.37
CA GLY A 55 25.15 -5.93 16.72
C GLY A 55 24.11 -5.34 17.68
N SER A 56 24.54 -5.05 18.90
CA SER A 56 23.70 -4.54 20.01
C SER A 56 22.85 -3.31 19.63
N GLN A 57 23.37 -2.46 18.73
CA GLN A 57 22.76 -1.20 18.30
C GLN A 57 21.83 -1.31 17.07
N TYR A 58 21.48 -2.54 16.63
CA TYR A 58 20.71 -2.79 15.40
C TYR A 58 19.45 -1.92 15.25
N ARG A 59 18.69 -1.70 16.33
CA ARG A 59 17.46 -0.89 16.31
C ARG A 59 17.73 0.56 15.90
N ARG A 60 18.77 1.18 16.47
CA ARG A 60 19.13 2.57 16.17
C ARG A 60 19.61 2.72 14.73
N ILE A 61 20.33 1.72 14.23
CA ILE A 61 20.89 1.73 12.88
C ILE A 61 19.79 1.54 11.84
N ILE A 62 18.90 0.58 12.05
CA ILE A 62 17.74 0.38 11.17
C ILE A 62 16.88 1.63 11.14
N ARG A 63 16.64 2.29 12.28
CA ARG A 63 15.92 3.58 12.30
C ARG A 63 16.64 4.67 11.50
N ASN A 64 17.96 4.79 11.63
CA ASN A 64 18.75 5.74 10.84
C ASN A 64 18.82 5.36 9.34
N TRP A 65 18.61 4.09 8.99
CA TRP A 65 18.48 3.64 7.60
C TRP A 65 17.07 3.90 7.08
N GLN A 66 16.03 3.69 7.89
CA GLN A 66 14.68 4.12 7.61
C GLN A 66 14.68 5.61 7.31
N GLU A 67 15.12 6.48 8.22
CA GLU A 67 15.17 7.94 8.00
C GLU A 67 15.95 8.35 6.73
N ARG A 68 16.95 7.58 6.29
CA ARG A 68 17.77 7.88 5.11
C ARG A 68 17.25 7.31 3.79
N TYR A 69 16.49 6.22 3.85
CA TYR A 69 15.96 5.53 2.68
C TYR A 69 14.43 5.58 2.61
N SER A 70 13.77 6.26 3.57
CA SER A 70 12.31 6.39 3.70
C SER A 70 11.69 7.39 2.73
N ASP A 71 12.47 8.09 1.90
CA ASP A 71 11.89 9.08 1.00
C ASP A 71 11.34 8.44 -0.29
N ASP A 72 10.01 8.57 -0.40
CA ASP A 72 9.10 8.48 -1.56
C ASP A 72 8.54 7.12 -2.05
N ILE A 73 8.87 5.98 -1.43
CA ILE A 73 8.25 4.68 -1.78
C ILE A 73 7.38 4.11 -0.65
N HIS A 74 6.80 4.97 0.18
CA HIS A 74 5.64 4.59 0.99
C HIS A 74 4.33 4.59 0.18
N LEU A 75 4.39 4.29 -1.13
CA LEU A 75 3.20 4.08 -1.96
C LEU A 75 2.91 2.61 -2.30
N SER A 76 3.76 1.64 -1.94
CA SER A 76 3.61 0.30 -2.55
C SER A 76 2.96 -0.79 -1.71
N LEU A 77 2.99 -0.78 -0.38
CA LEU A 77 2.49 -1.93 0.39
C LEU A 77 1.98 -1.54 1.79
N GLN A 78 1.08 -0.55 1.90
CA GLN A 78 0.13 -0.63 3.02
C GLN A 78 -0.71 -1.89 2.77
N ALA A 79 -0.43 -2.94 3.55
CA ALA A 79 -1.29 -4.11 3.60
C ALA A 79 -2.68 -3.59 3.96
N MET A 80 -3.58 -3.51 2.98
CA MET A 80 -4.91 -2.93 3.16
C MET A 80 -5.52 -3.41 4.46
N SER A 81 -5.81 -2.47 5.35
CA SER A 81 -6.45 -2.75 6.63
C SER A 81 -7.73 -3.53 6.36
N GLY A 82 -8.12 -4.45 7.25
CA GLY A 82 -9.30 -5.31 7.03
C GLY A 82 -10.58 -4.54 6.66
N LYS A 83 -10.68 -3.26 7.05
CA LYS A 83 -11.75 -2.32 6.70
C LYS A 83 -11.68 -1.83 5.24
N GLU A 84 -10.48 -1.54 4.73
CA GLU A 84 -10.28 -1.11 3.35
C GLU A 84 -10.59 -2.26 2.37
N ARG A 85 -10.30 -3.51 2.76
CA ARG A 85 -10.67 -4.69 1.95
C ARG A 85 -12.18 -4.89 1.86
N THR A 86 -12.94 -4.55 2.89
CA THR A 86 -14.42 -4.62 2.84
C THR A 86 -14.98 -3.52 1.94
N ASP A 87 -14.36 -2.34 1.96
CA ASP A 87 -14.78 -1.21 1.13
C ASP A 87 -14.50 -1.47 -0.36
N VAL A 88 -13.36 -2.06 -0.71
CA VAL A 88 -13.05 -2.46 -2.10
C VAL A 88 -14.10 -3.43 -2.64
N LYS A 89 -14.49 -4.46 -1.88
CA LYS A 89 -15.54 -5.40 -2.32
C LYS A 89 -16.91 -4.74 -2.47
N ALA A 90 -17.23 -3.76 -1.63
CA ALA A 90 -18.47 -3.00 -1.74
C ALA A 90 -18.45 -2.09 -2.98
N LEU A 91 -17.31 -1.46 -3.27
CA LEU A 91 -17.08 -0.63 -4.44
C LEU A 91 -17.16 -1.45 -5.73
N GLU A 92 -16.51 -2.62 -5.79
CA GLU A 92 -16.57 -3.54 -6.94
C GLU A 92 -18.01 -3.96 -7.25
N LYS A 93 -18.81 -4.30 -6.23
CA LYS A 93 -20.23 -4.61 -6.42
C LYS A 93 -21.00 -3.43 -7.01
N ARG A 94 -20.70 -2.21 -6.54
CA ARG A 94 -21.36 -1.01 -7.02
C ARG A 94 -20.97 -0.67 -8.46
N ILE A 95 -19.71 -0.87 -8.84
CA ILE A 95 -19.24 -0.72 -10.21
C ILE A 95 -19.99 -1.69 -11.13
N LYS A 96 -20.05 -2.98 -10.76
CA LYS A 96 -20.76 -3.99 -11.56
C LYS A 96 -22.25 -3.69 -11.74
N GLU A 97 -22.90 -3.18 -10.69
CA GLU A 97 -24.31 -2.76 -10.77
C GLU A 97 -24.49 -1.55 -11.70
N LEU A 98 -23.60 -0.55 -11.60
CA LEU A 98 -23.62 0.63 -12.45
C LEU A 98 -23.35 0.29 -13.92
N GLU A 99 -22.40 -0.61 -14.19
CA GLU A 99 -22.11 -1.10 -15.55
C GLU A 99 -23.33 -1.77 -16.17
N LYS A 100 -24.04 -2.61 -15.41
CA LYS A 100 -25.26 -3.27 -15.87
C LYS A 100 -26.37 -2.27 -16.17
N GLN A 101 -26.56 -1.25 -15.31
CA GLN A 101 -27.54 -0.20 -15.56
C GLN A 101 -27.21 0.61 -16.81
N LEU A 102 -25.93 0.89 -17.03
CA LEU A 102 -25.44 1.60 -18.20
C LEU A 102 -25.62 0.79 -19.48
N GLU A 103 -25.34 -0.51 -19.45
CA GLU A 103 -25.60 -1.41 -20.58
C GLU A 103 -27.10 -1.44 -20.94
N LEU A 104 -27.96 -1.61 -19.94
CA LEU A 104 -29.41 -1.62 -20.14
C LEU A 104 -29.92 -0.29 -20.72
N ALA A 105 -29.42 0.84 -20.24
CA ALA A 105 -29.76 2.15 -20.79
C ALA A 105 -29.27 2.32 -22.24
N LYS A 106 -28.08 1.82 -22.58
CA LYS A 106 -27.57 1.82 -23.96
C LYS A 106 -28.43 0.94 -24.86
N MET A 107 -28.78 -0.28 -24.44
CA MET A 107 -29.67 -1.16 -25.20
C MET A 107 -31.03 -0.53 -25.47
N LYS A 108 -31.63 0.12 -24.45
CA LYS A 108 -32.88 0.87 -24.62
C LYS A 108 -32.74 2.00 -25.63
N ASN A 109 -31.68 2.80 -25.54
CA ASN A 109 -31.43 3.88 -26.49
C ASN A 109 -31.26 3.37 -27.92
N VAL A 110 -30.51 2.28 -28.11
CA VAL A 110 -30.35 1.66 -29.43
C VAL A 110 -31.71 1.19 -29.96
N GLY A 111 -32.46 0.42 -29.17
CA GLY A 111 -33.79 -0.07 -29.56
C GLY A 111 -34.77 1.06 -29.88
N LEU A 112 -34.79 2.14 -29.09
CA LEU A 112 -35.62 3.31 -29.36
C LEU A 112 -35.24 3.99 -30.69
N ASN A 113 -33.94 4.19 -30.94
CA ASN A 113 -33.48 4.75 -32.22
C ASN A 113 -33.85 3.84 -33.39
N THR A 114 -33.68 2.52 -33.26
CA THR A 114 -34.04 1.56 -34.32
C THR A 114 -35.54 1.57 -34.63
N ILE A 115 -36.40 1.69 -33.61
CA ILE A 115 -37.85 1.82 -33.82
C ILE A 115 -38.17 3.14 -34.53
N ILE A 116 -37.51 4.23 -34.15
CA ILE A 116 -37.65 5.53 -34.83
C ILE A 116 -37.23 5.40 -36.31
N ASP A 117 -36.12 4.73 -36.59
CA ASP A 117 -35.63 4.53 -37.97
C ASP A 117 -36.65 3.74 -38.81
N ILE A 118 -37.23 2.66 -38.27
CA ILE A 118 -38.28 1.88 -38.94
C ILE A 118 -39.53 2.74 -39.19
N ALA A 119 -39.96 3.52 -38.19
CA ALA A 119 -41.13 4.39 -38.32
C ALA A 119 -40.93 5.51 -39.36
N GLU A 120 -39.73 6.06 -39.48
CA GLU A 120 -39.39 7.07 -40.48
C GLU A 120 -39.26 6.46 -41.88
N GLN A 121 -38.64 5.27 -42.01
CA GLN A 121 -38.38 4.63 -43.30
C GLN A 121 -39.64 3.96 -43.89
N ASP A 122 -40.29 3.09 -43.12
CA ASP A 122 -41.38 2.24 -43.63
C ASP A 122 -42.75 2.92 -43.55
N TYR A 123 -42.95 3.77 -42.53
CA TYR A 123 -44.23 4.42 -42.27
C TYR A 123 -44.26 5.93 -42.59
N LYS A 124 -43.12 6.52 -43.00
CA LYS A 124 -42.97 7.95 -43.34
C LYS A 124 -43.46 8.90 -42.23
N LEU A 125 -43.37 8.48 -40.97
CA LEU A 125 -43.72 9.31 -39.82
C LEU A 125 -42.52 10.21 -39.49
N GLU A 126 -42.66 11.54 -39.55
CA GLU A 126 -41.58 12.46 -39.14
C GLU A 126 -41.53 12.58 -37.61
N ILE A 127 -40.70 11.77 -36.95
CA ILE A 127 -40.60 11.73 -35.47
C ILE A 127 -39.44 12.59 -34.97
N ARG A 128 -38.27 12.54 -35.62
CA ARG A 128 -37.10 13.34 -35.20
C ARG A 128 -37.28 14.82 -35.58
N LYS A 129 -36.93 15.73 -34.65
CA LYS A 129 -36.84 17.17 -34.97
C LYS A 129 -35.78 17.41 -36.06
N LYS A 130 -36.17 18.12 -37.13
CA LYS A 130 -35.23 18.64 -38.13
C LYS A 130 -34.33 19.68 -37.44
N SER A 131 -33.00 19.60 -37.62
CA SER A 131 -32.09 20.57 -37.01
C SER A 131 -32.49 21.96 -37.49
N GLY A 132 -32.57 22.92 -36.55
CA GLY A 132 -32.92 24.31 -36.86
C GLY A 132 -31.93 24.94 -37.85
N PRO A 133 -32.26 26.12 -38.42
CA PRO A 133 -31.36 26.81 -39.32
C PRO A 133 -30.03 27.06 -38.61
N LYS A 134 -28.91 26.69 -39.25
CA LYS A 134 -27.57 27.10 -38.82
C LYS A 134 -27.56 28.63 -38.84
N GLN A 135 -27.42 29.26 -37.67
CA GLN A 135 -27.19 30.69 -37.54
C GLN A 135 -25.73 31.03 -37.84
#